data_AF-A0A519L940-F1
#
_entry.id   AF-A0A519L940-F1
#
_cell.length_a   1.000
_cell.length_b   1.000
_cell.length_c   1.000
_cell.angle_alpha   90.00
_cell.angle_beta   90.00
_cell.angle_gamma   90.00
#
_symmetry.space_group_name_H-M   'P 1'
#
loop_
_entity.id
_entity.type
_entity.pdbx_description
1 polymer ?
#
loop_
_entity_poly.entity_id
_entity_poly.type
_entity_poly.pdbx_seq_one_letter_code
_entity_poly.pdbx_strand_id
1 'polypeptide(L)'
;AVPRSQIVVQPDDQIAAPRYPDQQAELGTGVARADARRGDLVIWLHDDLGPWNGHSAILLDADRVLHATGHHGAVVIEALAEAEARYAADGFKAAVFRRL
;
A
#
# COMPACT_ATOMS: atom_id res chain seq x y z
N ALA A 1 -7.03 25.04 8.37
CA ALA A 1 -7.13 23.72 7.73
C ALA A 1 -5.78 23.04 7.89
N VAL A 2 -5.71 21.91 8.58
CA VAL A 2 -4.44 21.20 8.84
C VAL A 2 -4.19 20.25 7.66
N PRO A 3 -3.07 20.33 6.94
CA PRO A 3 -2.74 19.34 5.92
C PRO A 3 -2.47 18.01 6.62
N ARG A 4 -3.25 16.99 6.27
CA ARG A 4 -3.07 15.62 6.78
C ARG A 4 -2.05 14.88 5.90
N SER A 5 -0.78 14.93 6.26
CA SER A 5 0.27 14.07 5.71
C SER A 5 1.03 13.38 6.83
N GLN A 6 1.17 12.05 6.77
CA GLN A 6 2.49 11.36 6.79
C GLN A 6 2.38 9.85 6.95
N ILE A 7 3.21 9.14 6.18
CA ILE A 7 3.94 7.95 6.63
C ILE A 7 5.31 8.49 7.09
N VAL A 8 5.75 8.13 8.30
CA VAL A 8 7.01 8.62 8.87
C VAL A 8 8.14 7.63 8.58
N VAL A 9 9.15 8.08 7.83
CA VAL A 9 10.49 7.48 7.72
C VAL A 9 11.49 8.53 8.21
N GLN A 10 12.67 8.13 8.71
CA GLN A 10 13.66 8.91 9.47
C GLN A 10 13.89 10.39 9.05
N PRO A 11 14.30 11.27 9.98
CA PRO A 11 14.09 12.73 9.90
C PRO A 11 14.66 13.47 8.68
N ASP A 12 15.68 12.94 8.01
CA ASP A 12 16.32 13.60 6.85
C ASP A 12 15.74 13.16 5.48
N ASP A 13 14.91 12.11 5.43
CA ASP A 13 14.31 11.54 4.21
C ASP A 13 12.76 11.52 4.29
N GLN A 14 12.15 12.61 4.73
CA GLN A 14 10.69 12.71 4.82
C GLN A 14 10.06 12.96 3.44
N ILE A 15 9.52 11.91 2.83
CA ILE A 15 8.75 12.01 1.60
C ILE A 15 7.28 12.31 1.95
N ALA A 16 6.79 13.46 1.50
CA ALA A 16 5.37 13.76 1.56
C ALA A 16 4.61 12.85 0.59
N ALA A 17 3.57 12.17 1.09
CA ALA A 17 2.73 11.30 0.29
C ALA A 17 1.24 11.68 0.43
N PRO A 18 0.43 11.60 -0.64
CA PRO A 18 -1.01 11.72 -0.59
C PRO A 18 -1.65 10.75 0.40
N ARG A 19 -2.82 11.13 0.90
CA ARG A 19 -3.55 10.35 1.92
C ARG A 19 -4.23 9.11 1.34
N TYR A 20 -4.65 9.14 0.08
CA TYR A 20 -5.52 8.11 -0.50
C TYR A 20 -4.75 7.08 -1.34
N PRO A 21 -5.10 5.79 -1.24
CA PRO A 21 -4.45 4.72 -1.98
C PRO A 21 -4.39 4.93 -3.49
N ASP A 22 -5.47 5.39 -4.12
CA ASP A 22 -5.47 5.72 -5.55
C ASP A 22 -4.41 6.73 -5.95
N GLN A 23 -4.23 7.79 -5.16
CA GLN A 23 -3.18 8.78 -5.37
C GLN A 23 -1.78 8.22 -5.06
N GLN A 24 -1.68 7.31 -4.09
CA GLN A 24 -0.43 6.63 -3.77
C GLN A 24 0.02 5.67 -4.89
N ALA A 25 -0.92 5.08 -5.63
CA ALA A 25 -0.64 4.25 -6.80
C ALA A 25 0.11 5.01 -7.91
N GLU A 26 0.00 6.34 -7.93
CA GLU A 26 0.67 7.21 -8.91
C GLU A 26 2.03 7.75 -8.43
N LEU A 27 2.42 7.51 -7.18
CA LEU A 27 3.68 8.02 -6.62
C LEU A 27 4.91 7.29 -7.13
N GLY A 28 6.03 7.99 -7.19
CA GLY A 28 7.34 7.38 -7.46
C GLY A 28 7.39 6.66 -8.80
N THR A 29 8.12 5.55 -8.86
CA THR A 29 8.29 4.73 -10.07
C THR A 29 7.55 3.39 -9.94
N GLY A 30 6.90 2.95 -11.01
CA GLY A 30 6.27 1.62 -11.07
C GLY A 30 7.32 0.52 -11.12
N VAL A 31 7.13 -0.52 -10.32
CA VAL A 31 8.05 -1.66 -10.20
C VAL A 31 7.32 -2.96 -10.56
N ALA A 32 7.98 -3.85 -11.30
CA ALA A 32 7.44 -5.18 -11.53
C ALA A 32 7.48 -6.01 -10.22
N ARG A 33 6.51 -6.88 -10.00
CA ARG A 33 6.44 -7.73 -8.79
C ARG A 33 7.74 -8.50 -8.49
N ALA A 34 8.44 -8.93 -9.52
CA ALA A 34 9.71 -9.66 -9.41
C ALA A 34 10.89 -8.79 -8.93
N ASP A 35 10.82 -7.48 -9.17
CA ASP A 35 11.84 -6.49 -8.80
C ASP A 35 11.48 -5.70 -7.53
N ALA A 36 10.31 -5.99 -6.96
CA ALA A 36 9.81 -5.35 -5.75
C ALA A 36 10.67 -5.74 -4.55
N ARG A 37 10.96 -4.76 -3.69
CA ARG A 37 11.82 -4.93 -2.52
C ARG A 37 11.25 -4.24 -1.30
N ARG A 38 11.86 -4.52 -0.15
CA ARG A 38 11.55 -3.87 1.12
C ARG A 38 11.45 -2.35 0.95
N GLY A 39 10.35 -1.78 1.43
CA GLY A 39 10.06 -0.36 1.39
C GLY A 39 9.22 0.10 0.20
N ASP A 40 9.06 -0.73 -0.83
CA ASP A 40 8.13 -0.43 -1.93
C ASP A 40 6.68 -0.47 -1.39
N LEU A 41 5.84 0.42 -1.89
CA LEU A 41 4.41 0.43 -1.60
C LEU A 41 3.72 -0.69 -2.39
N VAL A 42 2.72 -1.31 -1.77
CA VAL A 42 1.82 -2.28 -2.40
C VAL A 42 0.42 -1.71 -2.33
N ILE A 43 -0.19 -1.44 -3.48
CA ILE A 43 -1.49 -0.77 -3.55
C ILE A 43 -2.48 -1.66 -4.30
N TRP A 44 -3.58 -2.02 -3.64
CA TRP A 44 -4.72 -2.68 -4.27
C TRP A 44 -5.82 -1.65 -4.51
N LEU A 45 -6.28 -1.50 -5.76
CA LEU A 45 -7.32 -0.52 -6.12
C LEU A 45 -8.72 -1.16 -6.11
N HIS A 46 -9.73 -0.38 -5.73
CA HIS A 46 -11.13 -0.79 -5.77
C HIS A 46 -12.00 0.40 -6.16
N ASP A 47 -12.75 0.29 -7.26
CA ASP A 47 -13.43 1.44 -7.88
C ASP A 47 -14.62 1.98 -7.03
N ASP A 48 -15.26 1.11 -6.23
CA ASP A 48 -16.42 1.49 -5.42
C ASP A 48 -16.13 1.97 -3.99
N LEU A 49 -14.85 2.05 -3.57
CA LEU A 49 -14.47 2.44 -2.19
C LEU A 49 -14.14 3.94 -2.05
N GLY A 50 -14.84 4.79 -2.80
CA GLY A 50 -14.67 6.23 -2.74
C GLY A 50 -14.89 6.78 -1.33
N PRO A 51 -14.07 7.74 -0.85
CA PRO A 51 -13.03 8.47 -1.58
C PRO A 51 -11.63 7.83 -1.59
N TRP A 52 -11.40 6.66 -0.99
CA TRP A 52 -10.06 6.05 -0.90
C TRP A 52 -9.68 5.26 -2.16
N ASN A 53 -10.67 4.59 -2.77
CA ASN A 53 -10.54 3.81 -3.99
C ASN A 53 -9.45 2.71 -3.94
N GLY A 54 -9.15 2.19 -2.75
CA GLY A 54 -8.16 1.13 -2.59
C GLY A 54 -7.67 0.92 -1.16
N HIS A 55 -6.55 0.22 -1.05
CA HIS A 55 -5.87 -0.13 0.19
C HIS A 55 -4.35 -0.11 -0.01
N SER A 56 -3.60 0.26 1.02
CA SER A 56 -2.14 0.43 0.95
C SER A 56 -1.41 -0.42 1.97
N ALA A 57 -0.28 -0.98 1.55
CA ALA A 57 0.68 -1.65 2.41
C ALA A 57 2.12 -1.27 2.05
N ILE A 58 3.06 -1.64 2.91
CA ILE A 58 4.51 -1.54 2.66
C ILE A 58 5.07 -2.97 2.59
N LEU A 59 5.83 -3.25 1.53
CA LEU A 59 6.52 -4.52 1.38
C LEU A 59 7.68 -4.61 2.39
N LEU A 60 7.76 -5.69 3.16
CA LEU A 60 8.85 -5.91 4.12
C LEU A 60 9.98 -6.77 3.57
N ASP A 61 9.64 -7.68 2.64
CA ASP A 61 10.50 -8.59 1.88
C ASP A 61 9.69 -9.18 0.71
N ALA A 62 10.21 -10.20 0.03
CA ALA A 62 9.57 -10.78 -1.15
C ALA A 62 8.14 -11.30 -0.91
N ASP A 63 7.78 -11.67 0.33
CA ASP A 63 6.57 -12.44 0.62
C ASP A 63 5.69 -11.83 1.70
N ARG A 64 6.09 -10.74 2.36
CA ARG A 64 5.36 -10.18 3.51
C ARG A 64 5.10 -8.68 3.39
N VAL A 65 3.93 -8.26 3.85
CA VAL A 65 3.50 -6.86 3.91
C VAL A 65 3.23 -6.41 5.34
N LEU A 66 3.48 -5.13 5.60
CA LEU A 66 3.03 -4.41 6.79
C LEU A 66 1.90 -3.46 6.40
N HIS A 67 0.75 -3.57 7.06
CA HIS A 67 -0.37 -2.64 6.84
C HIS A 67 -1.38 -2.62 7.99
N ALA A 68 -2.16 -1.54 8.05
CA ALA A 68 -3.34 -1.45 8.91
C ALA A 68 -4.54 -2.01 8.15
N THR A 69 -5.05 -3.19 8.53
CA THR A 69 -6.12 -3.85 7.78
C THR A 69 -7.39 -4.04 8.62
N GLY A 70 -8.54 -3.76 7.99
CA GLY A 70 -9.86 -3.99 8.59
C GLY A 70 -10.15 -5.47 8.85
N HIS A 71 -9.53 -6.38 8.09
CA HIS A 71 -9.72 -7.84 8.25
C HIS A 71 -9.33 -8.32 9.66
N HIS A 72 -8.22 -7.78 10.19
CA HIS A 72 -7.76 -8.10 11.54
C HIS A 72 -8.11 -7.02 12.57
N GLY A 73 -8.63 -5.87 12.13
CA GLY A 73 -8.84 -4.71 13.00
C GLY A 73 -7.55 -4.17 13.64
N ALA A 74 -6.40 -4.39 13.00
CA ALA A 74 -5.07 -4.10 13.57
C ALA A 74 -4.03 -3.78 12.49
N VAL A 75 -2.87 -3.27 12.93
CA VAL A 75 -1.66 -3.23 12.11
C VAL A 75 -0.97 -4.58 12.22
N VAL A 76 -0.77 -5.25 11.09
CA VAL A 76 -0.21 -6.61 11.05
C VAL A 76 0.93 -6.74 10.05
N ILE A 77 1.72 -7.78 10.26
CA ILE A 77 2.58 -8.35 9.22
C ILE A 77 1.95 -9.67 8.80
N GLU A 78 1.71 -9.85 7.51
CA GLU A 78 1.14 -11.09 6.97
C GLU A 78 1.70 -11.43 5.58
N ALA A 79 1.39 -12.64 5.10
CA ALA A 79 1.83 -13.10 3.79
C ALA A 79 1.13 -12.28 2.69
N LEU A 80 1.92 -11.77 1.74
CA LEU A 80 1.44 -11.00 0.59
C LEU A 80 0.43 -11.83 -0.23
N ALA A 81 0.70 -13.11 -0.46
CA ALA A 81 -0.20 -13.99 -1.21
C ALA A 81 -1.57 -14.16 -0.53
N GLU A 82 -1.61 -14.23 0.80
CA GLU A 82 -2.87 -14.36 1.55
C GLU A 82 -3.66 -13.05 1.52
N ALA A 83 -2.97 -11.90 1.66
CA ALA A 83 -3.58 -10.59 1.51
C ALA A 83 -4.13 -10.37 0.09
N GLU A 84 -3.35 -10.70 -0.95
CA GLU A 84 -3.77 -10.64 -2.35
C GLU A 84 -5.01 -11.50 -2.62
N ALA A 85 -5.03 -12.74 -2.12
CA ALA A 85 -6.17 -13.64 -2.28
C ALA A 85 -7.43 -13.07 -1.62
N ARG A 86 -7.33 -12.50 -0.43
CA ARG A 86 -8.49 -11.88 0.24
C ARG A 86 -8.95 -10.62 -0.48
N TYR A 87 -8.05 -9.71 -0.84
CA TYR A 87 -8.44 -8.49 -1.54
C TYR A 87 -9.05 -8.79 -2.92
N ALA A 88 -8.54 -9.80 -3.63
CA ALA A 88 -9.17 -10.27 -4.87
C ALA A 88 -10.60 -10.81 -4.62
N ALA A 89 -10.81 -11.57 -3.55
CA ALA A 89 -12.15 -12.05 -3.18
C ALA A 89 -13.11 -10.91 -2.81
N ASP A 90 -12.58 -9.82 -2.26
CA ASP A 90 -13.33 -8.60 -1.92
C ASP A 90 -13.47 -7.61 -3.11
N GLY A 91 -13.07 -8.00 -4.33
CA GLY A 91 -13.27 -7.21 -5.55
C GLY A 91 -12.16 -6.20 -5.88
N PHE A 92 -11.04 -6.22 -5.16
CA PHE A 92 -9.91 -5.38 -5.48
C PHE A 92 -9.15 -5.88 -6.71
N LYS A 93 -8.54 -4.94 -7.44
CA LYS A 93 -7.62 -5.21 -8.54
C LYS A 93 -6.29 -5.77 -8.02
N ALA A 94 -5.54 -6.41 -8.91
CA ALA A 94 -4.18 -6.85 -8.63
C ALA A 94 -3.31 -5.68 -8.16
N ALA A 95 -2.39 -5.95 -7.24
CA ALA A 95 -1.55 -4.91 -6.65
C ALA A 95 -0.66 -4.23 -7.69
N VAL A 96 -0.47 -2.93 -7.52
CA VAL A 96 0.63 -2.17 -8.14
C VAL A 96 1.72 -1.91 -7.11
N PHE A 97 2.98 -1.97 -7.54
CA PHE A 97 4.15 -1.78 -6.69
C PHE A 97 4.83 -0.45 -7.03
N ARG A 98 5.03 0.40 -6.02
CA ARG A 98 5.61 1.74 -6.20
C ARG A 98 6.86 1.93 -5.36
N ARG A 99 7.94 2.37 -6.00
CA ARG A 99 9.19 2.77 -5.32
C ARG A 99 9.27 4.28 -5.24
N LEU A 100 9.39 4.78 -4.02
CA LEU A 100 9.62 6.20 -3.72
C LEU A 100 11.10 6.56 -3.85
#